data_AF-A0A662V781-F1
#
_entry.id   AF-A0A662V781-F1
#
_cell.length_a   1.000
_cell.length_b   1.000
_cell.length_c   1.000
_cell.angle_alpha   90.00
_cell.angle_beta   90.00
_cell.angle_gamma   90.00
#
_symmetry.space_group_name_H-M   'P 1'
#
loop_
_entity.id
_entity.type
_entity.pdbx_description
1 polymer ?
#
loop_
_entity_poly.entity_id
_entity_poly.type
_entity_poly.pdbx_seq_one_letter_code
_entity_poly.pdbx_strand_id
1 'polypeptide(L)'
;MVRVRIERVSKHVYLLRLDDDRTRYFEALWEIPEGVTYNSYVVVGDEGAAVLDMWKGEFPDMYVKALNRVVDLRDVSQVVVHHMEPDHSGALPRLLKELGGRAVVRGHLMVRDMIREFYGIEVRFKPLRDGERYRVAGLEALFIYTP
;
A
#
# COMPACT_ATOMS: atom_id res chain seq x y z
N MET A 1 5.39 15.00 -15.63
CA MET A 1 5.01 15.69 -14.37
C MET A 1 4.31 14.66 -13.50
N VAL A 2 4.45 14.68 -12.18
CA VAL A 2 3.70 13.75 -11.32
C VAL A 2 2.30 14.28 -11.05
N ARG A 3 1.28 13.42 -11.10
CA ARG A 3 -0.12 13.78 -10.80
C ARG A 3 -0.75 12.73 -9.90
N VAL A 4 -1.51 13.18 -8.91
CA VAL A 4 -2.28 12.31 -8.02
C VAL A 4 -3.74 12.29 -8.47
N ARG A 5 -4.30 11.08 -8.60
CA ARG A 5 -5.72 10.84 -8.84
C ARG A 5 -6.29 10.00 -7.70
N ILE A 6 -7.48 10.38 -7.25
CA ILE A 6 -8.22 9.66 -6.21
C ILE A 6 -9.60 9.39 -6.78
N GLU A 7 -9.97 8.12 -6.86
CA GLU A 7 -11.22 7.70 -7.48
C GLU A 7 -11.90 6.64 -6.62
N ARG A 8 -13.22 6.73 -6.46
CA ARG A 8 -13.99 5.64 -5.84
C ARG A 8 -14.33 4.62 -6.92
N VAL A 9 -13.68 3.47 -6.88
CA VAL A 9 -13.82 2.42 -7.90
C VAL A 9 -14.90 1.40 -7.55
N SER A 10 -15.29 1.33 -6.27
CA SER A 10 -16.45 0.53 -5.83
C SER A 10 -17.11 1.15 -4.59
N LYS A 11 -18.19 0.53 -4.09
CA LYS A 11 -18.85 0.97 -2.86
C LYS A 11 -17.88 1.11 -1.68
N HIS A 12 -16.86 0.24 -1.58
CA HIS A 12 -15.97 0.19 -0.43
C HIS A 12 -14.50 0.46 -0.77
N VAL A 13 -14.17 0.68 -2.04
CA VAL A 13 -12.78 0.75 -2.50
C VAL A 13 -12.50 2.08 -3.19
N TYR A 14 -11.44 2.74 -2.73
CA TYR A 14 -10.85 3.90 -3.38
C TYR A 14 -9.52 3.52 -4.01
N LEU A 15 -9.26 4.03 -5.21
CA LEU A 15 -7.97 4.01 -5.89
C LEU A 15 -7.22 5.29 -5.56
N LEU A 16 -6.00 5.15 -5.07
CA LEU A 16 -5.00 6.21 -4.92
C LEU A 16 -3.94 5.93 -6.00
N ARG A 17 -3.99 6.69 -7.08
CA ARG A 17 -3.10 6.54 -8.23
C ARG A 17 -2.15 7.73 -8.32
N LEU A 18 -0.87 7.46 -8.48
CA LEU A 18 0.13 8.44 -8.87
C LEU A 18 0.58 8.17 -10.31
N ASP A 19 0.30 9.10 -11.22
CA ASP A 19 0.86 9.11 -12.57
C ASP A 19 2.28 9.69 -12.50
N ASP A 20 3.30 8.91 -12.90
CA ASP A 20 4.69 9.36 -12.99
C ASP A 20 5.19 9.34 -14.44
N ASP A 21 4.99 10.46 -15.16
CA ASP A 21 5.54 10.63 -16.50
C ASP A 21 7.06 10.95 -16.49
N ARG A 22 7.72 10.97 -15.31
CA ARG A 22 9.17 11.25 -15.20
C ARG A 22 9.99 9.96 -15.36
N THR A 23 9.46 8.83 -14.92
CA THR A 23 10.11 7.52 -15.10
C THR A 23 10.02 7.14 -16.57
N ARG A 24 11.19 7.01 -17.22
CA ARG A 24 11.31 6.69 -18.66
C ARG A 24 11.76 5.26 -18.93
N TYR A 25 12.29 4.57 -17.93
CA TYR A 25 12.79 3.21 -18.05
C TYR A 25 12.25 2.34 -16.92
N PHE A 26 11.52 1.29 -17.26
CA PHE A 26 11.14 0.24 -16.33
C PHE A 26 12.36 -0.68 -16.09
N GLU A 27 12.63 -1.02 -14.82
CA GLU A 27 13.84 -1.74 -14.39
C GLU A 27 15.16 -1.14 -14.94
N ALA A 28 15.17 0.17 -15.19
CA ALA A 28 16.28 0.88 -15.83
C ALA A 28 16.70 0.33 -17.22
N LEU A 29 15.85 -0.46 -17.88
CA LEU A 29 16.15 -1.13 -19.15
C LEU A 29 15.12 -0.84 -20.24
N TRP A 30 13.84 -1.07 -19.97
CA TRP A 30 12.79 -0.96 -20.99
C TRP A 30 12.21 0.43 -21.04
N GLU A 31 12.28 1.09 -22.20
CA GLU A 31 11.68 2.41 -22.38
C GLU A 31 10.16 2.35 -22.23
N ILE A 32 9.61 3.25 -21.41
CA ILE A 32 8.19 3.43 -21.16
C ILE A 32 7.82 4.90 -21.41
N PRO A 33 7.63 5.31 -22.67
CA PRO A 33 7.39 6.71 -23.02
C PRO A 33 6.07 7.25 -22.43
N GLU A 34 5.10 6.37 -22.15
CA GLU A 34 3.83 6.66 -21.50
C GLU A 34 3.95 6.89 -19.99
N GLY A 35 5.11 6.59 -19.39
CA GLY A 35 5.33 6.64 -17.95
C GLY A 35 4.77 5.42 -17.21
N VAL A 36 4.65 5.55 -15.89
CA VAL A 36 4.20 4.47 -15.01
C VAL A 36 3.20 5.00 -13.99
N THR A 37 2.38 4.11 -13.46
CA THR A 37 1.45 4.43 -12.37
C THR A 37 1.75 3.61 -11.15
N TYR A 38 1.77 4.25 -9.99
CA TYR A 38 1.79 3.58 -8.70
C TYR A 38 0.38 3.61 -8.13
N ASN A 39 -0.22 2.43 -7.96
CA ASN A 39 -1.60 2.28 -7.53
C ASN A 39 -1.64 1.67 -6.13
N SER A 40 -2.37 2.31 -5.24
CA SER A 40 -2.71 1.81 -3.92
C SER A 40 -4.22 1.81 -3.77
N TYR A 41 -4.76 0.82 -3.07
CA TYR A 41 -6.20 0.71 -2.84
C TYR A 41 -6.51 0.89 -1.36
N VAL A 42 -7.56 1.66 -1.08
CA VAL A 42 -8.05 1.88 0.29
C VAL A 42 -9.44 1.27 0.41
N VAL A 43 -9.53 0.26 1.27
CA VAL A 43 -10.79 -0.41 1.58
C VAL A 43 -11.39 0.24 2.83
N VAL A 44 -12.64 0.70 2.73
CA VAL A 44 -13.37 1.37 3.82
C VAL A 44 -14.66 0.60 4.11
N GLY A 45 -14.77 0.11 5.34
CA GLY A 45 -15.94 -0.62 5.81
C GLY A 45 -16.31 -0.28 7.25
N ASP A 46 -17.07 -1.16 7.89
CA ASP A 46 -17.60 -0.98 9.24
C ASP A 46 -16.53 -1.15 10.34
N GLU A 47 -15.44 -1.87 10.05
CA GLU A 47 -14.30 -2.04 10.96
C GLU A 47 -13.15 -1.03 10.71
N GLY A 48 -13.45 0.09 10.04
CA GLY A 48 -12.50 1.16 9.73
C GLY A 48 -11.93 1.09 8.32
N ALA A 49 -10.64 1.34 8.16
CA ALA A 49 -9.96 1.38 6.87
C ALA A 49 -8.74 0.46 6.80
N ALA A 50 -8.50 -0.10 5.62
CA ALA A 50 -7.32 -0.88 5.29
C ALA A 50 -6.66 -0.35 4.02
N VAL A 51 -5.33 -0.29 4.03
CA VAL A 51 -4.49 0.06 2.88
C VAL A 51 -3.99 -1.21 2.22
N LEU A 52 -4.04 -1.27 0.90
CA LEU A 52 -3.51 -2.35 0.06
C LEU A 52 -2.41 -1.77 -0.84
N ASP A 53 -1.16 -2.15 -0.55
CA ASP A 53 0.07 -1.59 -1.13
C ASP A 53 0.15 -0.06 -1.06
N MET A 54 1.30 0.48 -1.43
CA MET A 54 1.56 1.92 -1.38
C MET A 54 2.31 2.36 -2.64
N TRP A 55 2.81 3.60 -2.63
CA TRP A 55 3.59 4.15 -3.73
C TRP A 55 5.10 4.03 -3.49
N LYS A 56 5.85 4.28 -4.56
CA LYS A 56 7.31 4.39 -4.56
C LYS A 56 7.84 5.32 -3.47
N GLY A 57 9.00 4.96 -2.93
CA GLY A 57 9.69 5.70 -1.86
C GLY A 57 10.09 7.15 -2.18
N GLU A 58 9.95 7.60 -3.42
CA GLU A 58 10.07 9.02 -3.80
C GLU A 58 8.83 9.85 -3.45
N PHE A 59 7.69 9.21 -3.22
CA PHE A 59 6.39 9.87 -3.04
C PHE A 59 5.69 9.65 -1.69
N PRO A 60 6.39 9.41 -0.57
CA PRO A 60 5.75 9.03 0.68
C PRO A 60 4.88 10.16 1.25
N ASP A 61 5.29 11.41 1.06
CA ASP A 61 4.53 12.57 1.54
C ASP A 61 3.28 12.85 0.74
N MET A 62 3.35 12.66 -0.59
CA MET A 62 2.17 12.74 -1.44
C MET A 62 1.22 11.59 -1.15
N TYR A 63 1.73 10.40 -0.88
CA TYR A 63 0.94 9.23 -0.54
C TYR A 63 0.13 9.46 0.74
N VAL A 64 0.76 9.87 1.84
CA VAL A 64 0.04 10.15 3.10
C VAL A 64 -0.99 11.26 2.92
N LYS A 65 -0.66 12.33 2.18
CA LYS A 65 -1.62 13.40 1.89
C LYS A 65 -2.81 12.91 1.07
N ALA A 66 -2.59 12.02 0.11
CA ALA A 66 -3.66 11.42 -0.69
C ALA A 66 -4.56 10.52 0.16
N LEU A 67 -3.96 9.66 1.01
CA LEU A 67 -4.69 8.80 1.93
C LEU A 67 -5.57 9.60 2.90
N ASN A 68 -5.02 10.67 3.48
CA ASN A 68 -5.75 11.52 4.42
C ASN A 68 -6.91 12.32 3.77
N ARG A 69 -7.00 12.35 2.44
CA ARG A 69 -8.17 12.91 1.73
C ARG A 69 -9.32 11.91 1.59
N VAL A 70 -9.07 10.63 1.84
CA VAL A 70 -10.06 9.54 1.70
C VAL A 70 -10.54 9.05 3.06
N VAL A 71 -9.64 8.93 4.03
CA VAL A 71 -9.93 8.44 5.38
C VAL A 71 -9.16 9.24 6.43
N ASP A 72 -9.68 9.30 7.65
CA ASP A 72 -8.87 9.73 8.78
C ASP A 72 -7.77 8.68 9.03
N LEU A 73 -6.51 9.11 9.13
CA LEU A 73 -5.39 8.19 9.38
C LEU A 73 -5.53 7.42 10.70
N ARG A 74 -6.38 7.89 11.63
CA ARG A 74 -6.71 7.17 12.87
C ARG A 74 -7.56 5.92 12.63
N ASP A 75 -8.32 5.89 11.54
CA ASP A 75 -9.21 4.77 11.19
C ASP A 75 -8.49 3.68 10.38
N VAL A 76 -7.26 3.95 9.92
CA VAL A 76 -6.43 2.96 9.22
C VAL A 76 -5.85 1.97 10.23
N SER A 77 -6.49 0.81 10.34
CA SER A 77 -6.15 -0.23 11.30
C SER A 77 -5.33 -1.38 10.69
N GLN A 78 -5.30 -1.47 9.36
CA GLN A 78 -4.65 -2.56 8.62
C GLN A 78 -3.85 -2.01 7.43
N VAL A 79 -2.64 -2.53 7.25
CA VAL A 79 -1.82 -2.29 6.05
C VAL A 79 -1.46 -3.65 5.48
N VAL A 80 -1.98 -3.96 4.31
CA VAL A 80 -1.68 -5.17 3.56
C VAL A 80 -0.60 -4.83 2.54
N VAL A 81 0.51 -5.56 2.61
CA VAL A 81 1.62 -5.48 1.66
C VAL A 81 1.64 -6.78 0.88
N HIS A 82 1.33 -6.71 -0.42
CA HIS A 82 1.37 -7.84 -1.33
C HIS A 82 2.76 -8.06 -1.89
N HIS A 83 3.46 -6.96 -2.22
CA HIS A 83 4.76 -6.98 -2.87
C HIS A 83 5.74 -6.04 -2.19
N MET A 84 7.01 -6.45 -2.11
CA MET A 84 8.03 -5.75 -1.33
C MET A 84 8.95 -4.86 -2.15
N GLU A 85 8.87 -4.86 -3.48
CA GLU A 85 9.71 -3.94 -4.27
C GLU A 85 9.45 -2.47 -3.89
N PRO A 86 10.50 -1.62 -3.83
CA PRO A 86 10.39 -0.27 -3.27
C PRO A 86 9.43 0.67 -4.00
N ASP A 87 8.98 0.32 -5.20
CA ASP A 87 7.96 1.03 -5.96
C ASP A 87 6.52 0.73 -5.50
N HIS A 88 6.33 -0.32 -4.70
CA HIS A 88 5.07 -0.66 -4.02
C HIS A 88 5.13 -0.45 -2.51
N SER A 89 6.29 -0.69 -1.90
CA SER A 89 6.46 -0.71 -0.45
C SER A 89 7.18 0.54 0.09
N GLY A 90 7.77 1.37 -0.78
CA GLY A 90 8.68 2.45 -0.37
C GLY A 90 8.04 3.55 0.49
N ALA A 91 6.73 3.76 0.41
CA ALA A 91 6.02 4.69 1.28
C ALA A 91 5.65 4.11 2.67
N LEU A 92 5.87 2.82 2.91
CA LEU A 92 5.53 2.13 4.17
C LEU A 92 6.14 2.80 5.41
N PRO A 93 7.45 3.14 5.46
CA PRO A 93 8.05 3.67 6.69
C PRO A 93 7.41 5.00 7.12
N ARG A 94 7.17 5.89 6.14
CA ARG A 94 6.50 7.16 6.40
C ARG A 94 5.04 6.96 6.81
N LEU A 95 4.31 6.07 6.14
CA LEU A 95 2.93 5.76 6.51
C LEU A 95 2.85 5.28 7.97
N LEU A 96 3.65 4.28 8.35
CA LEU A 96 3.60 3.70 9.69
C LEU A 96 3.95 4.72 10.79
N LYS A 97 4.86 5.66 10.51
CA LYS A 97 5.16 6.78 11.40
C LYS A 97 3.90 7.63 11.69
N GLU A 98 3.12 7.94 10.67
CA GLU A 98 1.88 8.73 10.79
C GLU A 98 0.74 7.94 11.46
N LEU A 99 0.70 6.63 11.23
CA LEU A 99 -0.26 5.74 11.90
C LEU A 99 0.06 5.49 13.38
N GLY A 100 1.26 5.89 13.85
CA GLY A 100 1.64 5.83 15.26
C GLY A 100 1.59 4.43 15.86
N GLY A 101 1.94 3.39 15.09
CA GLY A 101 1.98 2.00 15.54
C GLY A 101 0.62 1.32 15.75
N ARG A 102 -0.50 1.99 15.40
CA ARG A 102 -1.85 1.45 15.59
C ARG A 102 -2.17 0.32 14.60
N ALA A 103 -1.73 0.49 13.36
CA ALA A 103 -2.04 -0.44 12.28
C ALA A 103 -1.27 -1.75 12.40
N VAL A 104 -1.93 -2.85 12.05
CA VAL A 104 -1.31 -4.16 11.88
C VAL A 104 -0.86 -4.30 10.42
N VAL A 105 0.42 -4.59 10.21
CA VAL A 105 0.95 -4.95 8.88
C VAL A 105 0.65 -6.41 8.61
N ARG A 106 0.18 -6.71 7.39
CA ARG A 106 -0.18 -8.05 6.93
C ARG A 106 0.42 -8.32 5.56
N GLY A 107 0.72 -9.58 5.28
CA GLY A 107 1.30 -10.04 4.02
C GLY A 107 1.81 -11.47 4.16
N HIS A 108 2.49 -11.96 3.14
CA HIS A 108 3.18 -13.25 3.20
C HIS A 108 4.22 -13.26 4.35
N LEU A 109 4.55 -14.44 4.91
CA LEU A 109 5.46 -14.57 6.05
C LEU A 109 6.82 -13.86 5.83
N MET A 110 7.30 -13.83 4.58
CA MET A 110 8.56 -13.18 4.20
C MET A 110 8.52 -11.65 4.29
N VAL A 111 7.34 -11.03 4.20
CA VAL A 111 7.17 -9.57 4.21
C VAL A 111 7.77 -8.95 5.46
N ARG A 112 7.58 -9.57 6.64
CA ARG A 112 8.14 -9.06 7.90
C ARG A 112 9.66 -8.90 7.82
N ASP A 113 10.34 -9.94 7.42
CA ASP A 113 11.81 -9.96 7.40
C ASP A 113 12.31 -9.01 6.29
N MET A 114 11.65 -8.95 5.13
CA MET A 114 11.99 -8.00 4.07
C MET A 114 11.80 -6.54 4.48
N ILE A 115 10.74 -6.20 5.24
CA ILE A 115 10.56 -4.85 5.79
C ILE A 115 11.75 -4.47 6.69
N ARG A 116 12.19 -5.40 7.55
CA ARG A 116 13.34 -5.18 8.41
C ARG A 116 14.62 -4.98 7.61
N GLU A 117 14.88 -5.81 6.60
CA GLU A 117 16.09 -5.70 5.79
C GLU A 117 16.09 -4.46 4.86
N PHE A 118 14.96 -4.13 4.23
CA PHE A 118 14.88 -2.99 3.30
C PHE A 118 14.83 -1.64 4.01
N TYR A 119 14.17 -1.57 5.18
CA TYR A 119 13.85 -0.30 5.82
C TYR A 119 14.36 -0.16 7.25
N GLY A 120 14.89 -1.22 7.86
CA GLY A 120 15.38 -1.18 9.25
C GLY A 120 14.28 -0.92 10.28
N ILE A 121 13.02 -1.24 9.97
CA ILE A 121 11.87 -1.00 10.86
C ILE A 121 11.24 -2.31 11.33
N GLU A 122 10.90 -2.35 12.62
CA GLU A 122 10.08 -3.40 13.21
C GLU A 122 8.61 -3.02 13.12
N VAL A 123 7.75 -3.99 12.79
CA VAL A 123 6.32 -3.74 12.57
C VAL A 123 5.46 -4.71 13.35
N ARG A 124 4.26 -4.26 13.74
CA ARG A 124 3.22 -5.12 14.29
C ARG A 124 2.68 -6.02 13.18
N PHE A 125 3.32 -7.16 12.97
CA PHE A 125 3.03 -8.05 11.84
C PHE A 125 2.05 -9.17 12.20
N LYS A 126 1.13 -9.49 11.30
CA LYS A 126 0.36 -10.74 11.30
C LYS A 126 0.34 -11.34 9.90
N PRO A 127 0.85 -12.57 9.70
CA PRO A 127 0.91 -13.17 8.38
C PRO A 127 -0.48 -13.48 7.82
N LEU A 128 -0.55 -13.57 6.49
CA LEU A 128 -1.65 -14.14 5.73
C LEU A 128 -1.13 -15.38 4.99
N ARG A 129 -1.89 -16.47 5.02
CA ARG A 129 -1.56 -17.74 4.35
C ARG A 129 -2.23 -17.83 2.98
N ASP A 130 -1.67 -18.69 2.13
CA ASP A 130 -2.32 -19.05 0.88
C ASP A 130 -3.69 -19.70 1.14
N GLY A 131 -4.71 -19.26 0.40
CA GLY A 131 -6.10 -19.68 0.54
C GLY A 131 -6.80 -19.13 1.78
N GLU A 132 -6.18 -18.26 2.57
CA GLU A 132 -6.79 -17.70 3.78
C GLU A 132 -7.92 -16.72 3.44
N ARG A 133 -9.08 -16.89 4.09
CA ARG A 133 -10.13 -15.87 4.11
C ARG A 133 -9.94 -14.98 5.32
N TYR A 134 -9.86 -13.67 5.09
CA TYR A 134 -9.59 -12.69 6.15
C TYR A 134 -10.43 -11.42 5.95
N ARG A 135 -10.85 -10.78 7.05
CA ARG A 135 -11.65 -9.55 7.02
C ARG A 135 -10.76 -8.31 6.88
N VAL A 136 -10.85 -7.67 5.73
CA VAL A 136 -10.19 -6.40 5.40
C VAL A 136 -11.19 -5.27 5.58
N ALA A 137 -11.02 -4.46 6.63
CA ALA A 137 -11.97 -3.42 7.02
C ALA A 137 -13.43 -3.94 7.08
N GLY A 138 -13.63 -5.13 7.67
CA GLY A 138 -14.95 -5.76 7.79
C GLY A 138 -15.46 -6.51 6.56
N LEU A 139 -14.78 -6.41 5.41
CA LEU A 139 -15.13 -7.15 4.19
C LEU A 139 -14.32 -8.44 4.09
N GLU A 140 -14.96 -9.56 3.77
CA GLU A 140 -14.24 -10.82 3.56
C GLU A 140 -13.46 -10.79 2.24
N ALA A 141 -12.16 -11.08 2.31
CA ALA A 141 -11.26 -11.23 1.18
C ALA A 141 -10.58 -12.60 1.22
N LEU A 142 -10.36 -13.19 0.04
CA LEU A 142 -9.56 -14.41 -0.14
C LEU A 142 -8.15 -14.01 -0.56
N PHE A 143 -7.14 -14.45 0.20
CA PHE A 143 -5.73 -14.23 -0.12
C PHE A 143 -5.17 -15.42 -0.88
N ILE A 144 -4.59 -15.16 -2.05
CA ILE A 144 -3.95 -16.15 -2.91
C ILE A 144 -2.48 -15.78 -3.06
N TYR A 145 -1.60 -16.73 -2.79
CA TYR A 145 -0.17 -16.51 -2.93
C TYR A 145 0.29 -16.79 -4.37
N THR A 146 0.93 -15.80 -4.98
CA THR A 146 1.45 -15.86 -6.35
C THR A 146 2.95 -15.54 -6.33
N PRO A 147 3.82 -16.54 -6.08
CA PRO A 147 5.27 -16.36 -6.02
C PRO A 147 5.90 -16.00 -7.36
#